data_AF-A0A0C2CBM4-F1
#
_entry.id   AF-A0A0C2CBM4-F1
#
_cell.length_a   1.000
_cell.length_b   1.000
_cell.length_c   1.000
_cell.angle_alpha   90.00
_cell.angle_beta   90.00
_cell.angle_gamma   90.00
#
_symmetry.space_group_name_H-M   'P 1'
#
loop_
_entity.id
_entity.type
_entity.pdbx_description
1 polymer ?
#
loop_
_entity_poly.entity_id
_entity_poly.type
_entity_poly.pdbx_seq_one_letter_code
_entity_poly.pdbx_strand_id
1 'polypeptide(L)'
;MDLSVGTYIIDNPKKMEEWMECILTSLPGGGKNYRVVSSMRLIGIFVVLFQSRISSVKVSKINAAYIATGISMLVNKLGNKGGTAISLRLNDTLVCFVNCHLAAGTGELDRRNQDFSYVEKK
;
A
#
# COMPACT_ATOMS: atom_id res chain seq x y z
N MET A 1 16.86 -0.89 -0.35
CA MET A 1 15.73 -1.69 -0.89
C MET A 1 16.35 -2.89 -1.58
N ASP A 2 16.02 -4.11 -1.14
CA ASP A 2 16.51 -5.32 -1.82
C ASP A 2 15.76 -5.47 -3.15
N LEU A 3 16.50 -5.58 -4.25
CA LEU A 3 15.98 -5.72 -5.61
C LEU A 3 16.43 -7.06 -6.22
N SER A 4 16.86 -8.01 -5.38
CA SER A 4 17.19 -9.36 -5.83
C SER A 4 15.97 -10.02 -6.47
N VAL A 5 16.22 -10.87 -7.47
CA VAL A 5 15.16 -11.64 -8.17
C VAL A 5 14.31 -12.43 -7.17
N GLY A 6 14.92 -12.91 -6.09
CA GLY A 6 14.23 -13.60 -5.00
C GLY A 6 13.14 -12.75 -4.32
N THR A 7 13.32 -11.44 -4.16
CA THR A 7 12.32 -10.52 -3.58
C THR A 7 11.08 -10.39 -4.46
N TYR A 8 11.23 -10.56 -5.77
CA TYR A 8 10.12 -10.54 -6.71
C TYR A 8 9.36 -11.87 -6.70
N ILE A 9 10.07 -13.00 -6.63
CA ILE A 9 9.48 -14.35 -6.72
C ILE A 9 8.86 -14.81 -5.39
N ILE A 10 9.49 -14.49 -4.26
CA ILE A 10 9.08 -14.92 -2.93
C ILE A 10 8.43 -13.74 -2.22
N ASP A 11 7.10 -13.78 -2.07
CA ASP A 11 6.40 -12.78 -1.28
C ASP A 11 6.73 -12.96 0.21
N ASN A 12 7.61 -12.12 0.75
CA ASN A 12 8.03 -12.15 2.14
C ASN A 12 7.40 -10.99 2.93
N PRO A 13 6.42 -11.24 3.81
CA PRO A 13 5.75 -10.20 4.58
C PRO A 13 6.55 -9.70 5.79
N LYS A 14 7.68 -10.33 6.15
CA LYS A 14 8.40 -10.01 7.41
C LYS A 14 8.67 -8.52 7.61
N LYS A 15 9.13 -7.83 6.55
CA LYS A 15 9.39 -6.39 6.62
C LYS A 15 8.12 -5.56 6.83
N MET A 16 7.00 -6.00 6.24
CA MET A 16 5.69 -5.37 6.47
C MET A 16 5.27 -5.52 7.93
N GLU A 17 5.43 -6.71 8.50
CA GLU A 17 5.09 -6.99 9.91
C GLU A 17 5.96 -6.17 10.87
N GLU A 18 7.27 -6.13 10.63
CA GLU A 18 8.21 -5.29 11.39
C GLU A 18 7.81 -3.80 11.35
N TRP A 19 7.42 -3.29 10.17
CA TRP A 19 6.93 -1.92 10.02
C TRP A 19 5.62 -1.70 10.76
N MET A 20 4.65 -2.63 10.66
CA MET A 20 3.37 -2.51 11.35
C MET A 20 3.55 -2.45 12.87
N GLU A 21 4.41 -3.30 13.42
CA GLU A 21 4.71 -3.32 14.86
C GLU A 21 5.43 -2.05 15.29
N CYS A 22 6.44 -1.61 14.54
CA CYS A 22 7.19 -0.38 14.83
C CYS A 22 6.27 0.86 14.81
N ILE A 23 5.39 0.97 13.81
CA ILE A 23 4.42 2.07 13.74
C ILE A 23 3.43 1.98 14.89
N LEU A 24 2.85 0.80 15.14
CA LEU A 24 1.86 0.62 16.19
C LEU A 24 2.42 0.95 17.58
N THR A 25 3.66 0.55 17.87
CA THR A 25 4.33 0.84 19.15
C THR A 25 4.73 2.31 19.29
N SER A 26 4.96 3.01 18.18
CA SER A 26 5.29 4.43 18.15
C SER A 26 4.08 5.36 18.30
N LEU A 27 2.85 4.87 18.06
CA LEU A 27 1.63 5.66 18.26
C LEU A 27 1.39 5.92 19.76
N PRO A 28 0.78 7.06 20.16
CA PRO A 28 0.52 7.36 21.57
C PRO A 28 -0.34 6.30 22.28
N GLY A 29 0.26 5.57 23.23
CA GLY A 29 -0.36 4.43 23.92
C GLY A 29 -0.48 3.15 23.07
N GLY A 30 0.14 3.15 21.90
CA GLY A 30 0.32 2.04 20.97
C GLY A 30 -0.89 1.15 20.75
N GLY A 31 -0.69 -0.18 20.79
CA GLY A 31 -1.73 -1.18 20.56
C GLY A 31 -2.92 -1.13 21.54
N LYS A 32 -2.76 -0.49 22.71
CA LYS A 32 -3.86 -0.25 23.66
C LYS A 32 -4.82 0.81 23.16
N ASN A 33 -4.33 1.81 22.42
CA ASN A 33 -5.12 2.94 21.94
C ASN A 33 -5.48 2.84 20.46
N TYR A 34 -4.73 2.07 19.68
CA TYR A 34 -4.92 1.92 18.24
C TYR A 34 -5.08 0.45 17.84
N ARG A 35 -5.80 0.23 16.75
CA ARG A 35 -5.90 -1.06 16.07
C ARG A 35 -5.62 -0.89 14.58
N VAL A 36 -5.10 -1.94 13.96
CA VAL A 36 -5.01 -2.01 12.50
C VAL A 36 -6.42 -2.19 11.93
N VAL A 37 -6.76 -1.39 10.92
CA VAL A 37 -8.01 -1.53 10.14
C VAL A 37 -7.77 -2.43 8.94
N SER A 38 -6.73 -2.12 8.16
CA SER A 38 -6.34 -2.88 6.98
C SER A 38 -4.92 -2.48 6.57
N SER A 39 -4.28 -3.34 5.80
CA SER A 39 -2.96 -3.10 5.22
C SER A 39 -2.88 -3.71 3.82
N MET A 40 -2.05 -3.11 2.96
CA MET A 40 -1.82 -3.60 1.61
C MET A 40 -0.40 -3.31 1.16
N ARG A 41 0.23 -4.28 0.51
CA ARG A 41 1.62 -4.20 0.07
C ARG A 41 1.79 -4.71 -1.36
N LEU A 42 2.64 -4.02 -2.10
CA LEU A 42 3.25 -4.46 -3.35
C LEU A 42 4.76 -4.30 -3.21
N ILE A 43 5.48 -5.41 -2.97
CA ILE A 43 6.93 -5.42 -2.72
C ILE A 43 7.30 -4.44 -1.58
N GLY A 44 7.80 -3.24 -1.90
CA GLY A 44 8.13 -2.19 -0.93
C GLY A 44 7.17 -1.00 -0.91
N ILE A 45 6.10 -1.03 -1.70
CA ILE A 45 5.02 -0.04 -1.70
C ILE A 45 3.99 -0.54 -0.69
N PHE A 46 3.83 0.18 0.41
CA PHE A 46 3.07 -0.29 1.56
C PHE A 46 2.12 0.79 2.09
N VAL A 47 0.88 0.42 2.38
CA VAL A 47 -0.09 1.27 3.06
C VAL A 47 -0.72 0.48 4.20
N VAL A 48 -0.88 1.12 5.36
CA VAL A 48 -1.55 0.56 6.54
C VAL A 48 -2.39 1.65 7.18
N LEU A 49 -3.62 1.30 7.54
CA LEU A 49 -4.53 2.20 8.24
C LEU A 49 -4.69 1.76 9.68
N PHE A 50 -4.45 2.68 10.61
CA PHE A 50 -4.72 2.50 12.03
C PHE A 50 -5.94 3.33 12.43
N GLN A 51 -6.74 2.79 13.34
CA GLN A 51 -7.86 3.52 13.94
C GLN A 51 -7.70 3.56 15.45
N SER A 52 -7.92 4.75 16.03
CA SER A 52 -8.04 4.91 17.48
C SER A 52 -9.23 4.11 18.00
N ARG A 53 -9.03 3.34 19.07
CA ARG A 53 -10.06 2.49 19.70
C ARG A 53 -11.17 3.29 20.38
N ILE A 54 -10.90 4.54 20.75
CA ILE A 54 -11.92 5.45 21.30
C ILE A 54 -12.68 6.22 20.22
N SER A 55 -12.31 6.05 18.94
CA SER A 55 -13.04 6.67 17.83
C SER A 55 -14.46 6.11 17.75
N SER A 56 -15.46 6.99 17.72
CA SER A 56 -16.86 6.64 17.47
C SER A 56 -17.16 6.38 15.98
N VAL A 57 -16.19 6.63 15.09
CA VAL A 57 -16.35 6.44 13.64
C VAL A 57 -16.43 4.94 13.33
N LYS A 58 -17.55 4.50 12.76
CA LYS A 58 -17.72 3.12 12.32
C LYS A 58 -16.97 2.91 11.01
N VAL A 59 -16.14 1.88 10.96
CA VAL A 59 -15.46 1.45 9.74
C VAL A 59 -16.18 0.22 9.18
N SER A 60 -16.52 0.24 7.90
CA SER A 60 -17.14 -0.89 7.20
C SER A 60 -16.74 -0.90 5.71
N LYS A 61 -17.14 -1.94 4.95
CA LYS A 61 -16.87 -2.07 3.50
C LYS A 61 -15.40 -1.84 3.13
N ILE A 62 -14.51 -2.54 3.84
CA ILE A 62 -13.07 -2.42 3.64
C ILE A 62 -12.66 -3.26 2.43
N ASN A 63 -12.00 -2.62 1.47
CA ASN A 63 -11.41 -3.26 0.30
C ASN A 63 -9.95 -2.83 0.20
N ALA A 64 -9.07 -3.76 -0.18
CA ALA A 64 -7.65 -3.50 -0.33
C ALA A 64 -7.17 -4.11 -1.64
N ALA A 65 -6.37 -3.36 -2.40
CA ALA A 65 -5.90 -3.78 -3.71
C ALA A 65 -4.53 -3.19 -4.04
N TYR A 66 -3.83 -3.82 -4.98
CA TYR A 66 -2.62 -3.27 -5.58
C TYR A 66 -2.62 -3.42 -7.10
N ILE A 67 -1.78 -2.63 -7.76
CA ILE A 67 -1.42 -2.74 -9.18
C ILE A 67 0.10 -2.62 -9.28
N ALA A 68 0.73 -3.60 -9.91
CA ALA A 68 2.13 -3.50 -10.29
C ALA A 68 2.24 -2.81 -11.66
N THR A 69 3.11 -1.81 -11.74
CA THR A 69 3.54 -1.18 -12.99
C THR A 69 5.05 -1.38 -13.17
N GLY A 70 5.58 -1.37 -14.39
CA GLY A 70 7.01 -1.63 -14.64
C GLY A 70 7.31 -2.30 -15.98
N ILE A 71 8.61 -2.39 -16.32
CA ILE A 71 9.12 -2.88 -17.61
C ILE A 71 9.44 -4.39 -17.55
N SER A 72 8.53 -5.22 -17.02
CA SER A 72 8.65 -6.68 -17.15
C SER A 72 7.39 -7.24 -17.78
N MET A 73 7.22 -6.97 -19.08
CA MET A 73 6.21 -7.64 -19.92
C MET A 73 6.47 -9.14 -20.09
N LEU A 74 7.63 -9.67 -19.67
CA LEU A 74 7.97 -11.08 -19.80
C LEU A 74 7.63 -11.92 -18.56
N VAL A 75 7.45 -11.31 -17.38
CA VAL A 75 7.04 -12.03 -16.16
C VAL A 75 5.96 -11.22 -15.44
N ASN A 76 4.71 -11.55 -15.74
CA ASN A 76 3.47 -10.81 -15.50
C ASN A 76 3.15 -10.27 -14.09
N LYS A 77 4.04 -10.27 -13.08
CA LYS A 77 3.71 -9.81 -11.72
C LYS A 77 4.87 -9.21 -10.90
N LEU A 78 5.99 -8.83 -11.53
CA LEU A 78 7.21 -8.44 -10.79
C LEU A 78 7.59 -6.98 -11.06
N GLY A 79 6.87 -6.03 -10.45
CA GLY A 79 7.15 -4.60 -10.57
C GLY A 79 7.38 -3.96 -9.20
N ASN A 80 8.49 -3.23 -9.03
CA ASN A 80 8.74 -2.37 -7.86
C ASN A 80 8.12 -0.97 -8.01
N LYS A 81 7.29 -0.78 -9.04
CA LYS A 81 6.48 0.41 -9.31
C LYS A 81 5.01 0.02 -9.33
N GLY A 82 4.16 1.03 -9.18
CA GLY A 82 2.71 0.88 -9.19
C GLY A 82 2.08 1.48 -7.95
N GLY A 83 0.99 0.89 -7.47
CA GLY A 83 0.23 1.44 -6.35
C GLY A 83 -0.46 0.41 -5.48
N THR A 84 -0.70 0.78 -4.23
CA THR A 84 -1.55 0.09 -3.27
C THR A 84 -2.68 1.02 -2.86
N ALA A 85 -3.86 0.46 -2.61
CA ALA A 85 -5.02 1.21 -2.20
C ALA A 85 -5.81 0.47 -1.12
N ILE A 86 -6.40 1.22 -0.20
CA ILE A 86 -7.40 0.75 0.76
C ILE A 86 -8.60 1.68 0.68
N SER A 87 -9.76 1.16 0.30
CA SER A 87 -11.03 1.86 0.39
C SER A 87 -11.86 1.33 1.54
N LEU A 88 -12.61 2.21 2.17
CA LEU A 88 -13.50 1.88 3.28
C LEU A 88 -14.61 2.92 3.40
N ARG A 89 -15.66 2.54 4.12
CA ARG A 89 -16.71 3.45 4.57
C ARG A 89 -16.47 3.87 6.01
N LEU A 90 -16.34 5.18 6.23
CA LEU A 90 -16.33 5.84 7.53
C LEU A 90 -17.72 6.40 7.81
N ASN A 91 -18.49 5.74 8.68
CA ASN A 91 -19.92 5.98 8.89
C ASN A 91 -20.70 5.92 7.56
N ASP A 92 -21.06 7.07 7.00
CA ASP A 92 -21.78 7.24 5.75
C ASP A 92 -20.87 7.67 4.58
N THR A 93 -19.63 8.08 4.86
CA THR A 93 -18.66 8.60 3.89
C THR A 93 -17.77 7.50 3.31
N LEU A 94 -17.57 7.47 2.00
CA LEU A 94 -16.60 6.59 1.34
C LEU A 94 -15.25 7.29 1.19
N VAL A 95 -14.18 6.62 1.62
CA VAL A 95 -12.81 7.14 1.55
C VAL A 95 -11.90 6.08 0.92
N CYS A 96 -11.01 6.51 0.03
CA CYS A 96 -9.97 5.67 -0.56
C CYS A 96 -8.60 6.30 -0.30
N PHE A 97 -7.70 5.51 0.28
CA PHE A 97 -6.30 5.87 0.49
C PHE A 97 -5.47 5.19 -0.58
N VAL A 98 -4.74 5.97 -1.38
CA VAL A 98 -3.87 5.46 -2.44
C VAL A 98 -2.43 5.83 -2.13
N ASN A 99 -1.53 4.84 -2.17
CA ASN A 99 -0.09 5.01 -2.13
C ASN A 99 0.50 4.53 -3.45
N CYS A 100 1.44 5.26 -4.04
CA CYS A 100 2.07 4.86 -5.29
C CYS A 100 3.57 5.17 -5.32
N HIS A 101 4.28 4.39 -6.13
CA HIS A 101 5.68 4.62 -6.48
C HIS A 101 5.77 4.49 -8.00
N LEU A 102 5.81 5.63 -8.68
CA LEU A 102 5.80 5.72 -10.15
C LEU A 102 7.23 5.79 -10.71
N ALA A 103 7.38 5.70 -12.04
CA ALA A 103 8.67 5.75 -12.71
C ALA A 103 9.57 6.93 -12.26
N ALA A 104 10.82 6.61 -11.93
CA ALA A 104 11.83 7.58 -11.49
C ALA A 104 12.72 8.00 -12.67
N GLY A 105 13.26 9.22 -12.63
CA GLY A 105 14.11 9.77 -13.69
C GLY A 105 13.52 11.04 -14.30
N THR A 106 14.37 12.02 -14.64
CA THR A 106 13.92 13.34 -15.12
C THR A 106 13.18 13.25 -16.46
N GLY A 107 13.59 12.34 -17.36
CA GLY A 107 12.95 12.10 -18.66
C GLY A 107 11.71 11.22 -18.64
N GLU A 108 11.30 10.66 -17.49
CA GLU A 108 10.24 9.65 -17.41
C GLU A 108 8.84 10.22 -17.17
N LEU A 109 8.54 11.43 -17.67
CA LEU A 109 7.23 12.07 -17.47
C LEU A 109 6.10 11.24 -18.08
N ASP A 110 6.24 10.85 -19.34
CA ASP A 110 5.22 10.07 -20.04
C ASP A 110 5.00 8.70 -19.39
N ARG A 111 6.08 8.10 -18.87
CA ARG A 111 6.01 6.84 -18.15
C ARG A 111 5.32 6.99 -16.79
N ARG A 112 5.57 8.07 -16.05
CA ARG A 112 4.82 8.37 -14.81
C ARG A 112 3.33 8.59 -15.10
N ASN A 113 2.99 9.29 -16.17
CA ASN A 113 1.60 9.49 -16.58
C ASN A 113 0.92 8.16 -16.95
N GLN A 114 1.65 7.27 -17.63
CA GLN A 114 1.19 5.92 -17.92
C GLN A 114 0.99 5.08 -16.64
N ASP A 115 1.96 5.08 -15.72
CA ASP A 115 1.85 4.40 -14.43
C ASP A 115 0.63 4.91 -13.64
N PHE A 116 0.43 6.24 -13.59
CA PHE A 116 -0.73 6.87 -12.97
C PHE A 116 -2.05 6.39 -13.61
N SER A 117 -2.13 6.38 -14.95
CA SER A 117 -3.34 5.92 -15.65
C SER A 117 -3.68 4.47 -15.33
N TYR A 118 -2.69 3.62 -15.06
CA TYR A 118 -2.95 2.25 -14.61
C TYR A 118 -3.46 2.20 -13.17
N VAL A 119 -2.87 2.99 -12.27
CA VAL A 119 -3.29 3.06 -10.85
C VAL A 119 -4.70 3.62 -10.70
N GLU A 120 -5.08 4.63 -11.50
CA GLU A 120 -6.39 5.29 -11.44
C GLU A 120 -7.55 4.38 -11.87
N LYS A 121 -7.33 3.46 -12.82
CA LYS A 121 -8.41 2.69 -13.47
C LYS A 121 -8.94 1.49 -12.66
N LYS A 122 -8.60 1.38 -11.36
CA LYS A 122 -8.99 0.26 -10.51
C LYS A 122 -9.73 0.72 -9.26
#